data_AF-H2JHP3-F1
#
_entry.id   AF-H2JHP3-F1
#
_cell.length_a   1.000
_cell.length_b   1.000
_cell.length_c   1.000
_cell.angle_alpha   90.00
_cell.angle_beta   90.00
_cell.angle_gamma   90.00
#
_symmetry.space_group_name_H-M   'P 1'
#
loop_
_entity.id
_entity.type
_entity.pdbx_description
1 polymer ?
#
loop_
_entity_poly.entity_id
_entity_poly.type
_entity_poly.pdbx_seq_one_letter_code
_entity_poly.pdbx_strand_id
1 'polypeptide(L)'
;MKNKFLTHNDALDLVYNVIAALRKEGRTKIKVSEIARTAGVSRSTINSNHKDWAEVRDVIRNNKPSVRVNLALDEIRERTKWQIEASRLDKELLSCHEDLKELTEFVENVYKKLLNQLHKYVYQAKKVPGEMEREAKVLLELQELKKRVEYYEAEIRNLKADSVNNAAVLPFIKKEIVEVFTQDQRADLLNKDLLGLSFDALSKLDYYFTKHNYPKVVYVLCGNFASGKSTWISEHRPSHEGTTIYFESTNHSKDLRTITLKYISKLSSDCKVICVRTMCDVEQCLVRNSNDTRLRFKNVISEELIKVIEKNFEEVSVKEGFDEIIIVGGT
;
A
#
# COMPACT_ATOMS: atom_id res chain seq x y z
N MET A 1 -52.15 -26.93 5.42
CA MET A 1 -52.02 -27.78 6.61
C MET A 1 -53.06 -28.89 6.52
N LYS A 2 -52.64 -30.16 6.44
CA LYS A 2 -53.57 -31.30 6.39
C LYS A 2 -54.27 -31.39 7.75
N ASN A 3 -55.60 -31.33 7.79
CA ASN A 3 -56.39 -31.61 8.98
C ASN A 3 -56.15 -33.08 9.39
N LYS A 4 -55.19 -33.30 10.29
CA LYS A 4 -55.01 -34.60 10.93
C LYS A 4 -56.21 -34.77 11.85
N PHE A 5 -57.18 -35.60 11.45
CA PHE A 5 -58.28 -35.98 12.33
C PHE A 5 -57.67 -36.72 13.52
N LEU A 6 -57.59 -36.05 14.67
CA LEU A 6 -57.19 -36.70 15.92
C LEU A 6 -58.24 -37.76 16.23
N THR A 7 -57.81 -38.98 16.55
CA THR A 7 -58.74 -39.96 17.11
C THR A 7 -59.22 -39.45 18.47
N HIS A 8 -60.37 -39.94 18.94
CA HIS A 8 -60.92 -39.53 20.24
C HIS A 8 -59.92 -39.71 21.38
N ASN A 9 -59.15 -40.81 21.37
CA ASN A 9 -58.11 -41.06 22.37
C ASN A 9 -56.92 -40.11 22.22
N ASP A 10 -56.44 -39.85 21.00
CA ASP A 10 -55.36 -38.88 20.78
C ASP A 10 -55.74 -37.47 21.26
N ALA A 11 -56.99 -37.07 21.03
CA ALA A 11 -57.52 -35.79 21.48
C ALA A 11 -57.61 -35.71 23.00
N LEU A 12 -58.03 -36.80 23.67
CA LEU A 12 -58.06 -36.89 25.13
C LEU A 12 -56.66 -36.79 25.73
N ASP A 13 -55.70 -37.52 25.19
CA ASP A 13 -54.33 -37.55 25.71
C ASP A 13 -53.64 -36.19 25.55
N LEU A 14 -53.83 -35.52 24.40
CA LEU A 14 -53.36 -34.14 24.21
C LEU A 14 -53.97 -33.16 25.21
N VAL A 15 -55.28 -33.28 25.48
CA VAL A 15 -55.97 -32.42 26.44
C VAL A 15 -55.48 -32.67 27.87
N TYR A 16 -55.31 -33.92 28.28
CA TYR A 16 -54.76 -34.26 29.59
C TYR A 16 -53.29 -33.83 29.76
N ASN A 17 -52.47 -33.95 28.70
CA ASN A 17 -51.10 -33.46 28.67
C ASN A 17 -51.01 -31.93 28.81
N VAL A 18 -51.91 -31.19 28.16
CA VAL A 18 -51.99 -29.73 28.30
C VAL A 18 -52.45 -29.32 29.70
N ILE A 19 -53.41 -30.04 30.29
CA ILE A 19 -53.83 -29.81 31.68
C ILE A 19 -52.64 -30.05 32.64
N ALA A 20 -51.90 -31.13 32.46
CA ALA A 20 -50.71 -31.45 33.24
C ALA A 20 -49.64 -30.35 33.13
N ALA A 21 -49.31 -29.91 31.91
CA ALA A 21 -48.33 -28.84 31.68
C ALA A 21 -48.73 -27.53 32.39
N LEU A 22 -49.99 -27.10 32.26
CA LEU A 22 -50.49 -25.86 32.88
C LEU A 22 -50.53 -25.98 34.42
N ARG A 23 -50.80 -27.16 34.98
CA ARG A 23 -50.72 -27.40 36.43
C ARG A 23 -49.28 -27.40 36.94
N LYS A 24 -48.31 -27.92 36.17
CA LYS A 24 -46.88 -27.86 36.51
C LYS A 24 -46.38 -26.41 36.59
N GLU A 25 -46.93 -25.51 35.78
CA GLU A 25 -46.70 -24.06 35.85
C GLU A 25 -47.36 -23.38 37.06
N GLY A 26 -48.05 -24.12 37.94
CA GLY A 26 -48.70 -23.59 39.14
C GLY A 26 -50.09 -22.99 38.91
N ARG A 27 -50.70 -23.21 37.74
CA ARG A 27 -52.03 -22.65 37.45
C ARG A 27 -53.14 -23.47 38.10
N THR A 28 -53.92 -22.83 38.96
CA THR A 28 -55.04 -23.44 39.70
C THR A 28 -56.41 -23.26 39.03
N LYS A 29 -56.58 -22.21 38.21
CA LYS A 29 -57.82 -21.93 37.47
C LYS A 29 -57.54 -21.97 35.97
N ILE A 30 -57.84 -23.11 35.34
CA ILE A 30 -57.60 -23.31 33.91
C ILE A 30 -58.91 -23.19 33.15
N LYS A 31 -58.96 -22.39 32.08
CA LYS A 31 -60.16 -22.24 31.25
C LYS A 31 -60.18 -23.30 30.15
N VAL A 32 -61.35 -23.90 29.89
CA VAL A 32 -61.56 -24.85 28.77
C VAL A 32 -61.13 -24.26 27.44
N SER A 33 -61.32 -22.95 27.24
CA SER A 33 -60.91 -22.23 26.03
C SER A 33 -59.41 -22.24 25.78
N GLU A 34 -58.60 -22.21 26.84
CA GLU A 34 -57.15 -22.19 26.79
C GLU A 34 -56.61 -23.58 26.47
N ILE A 35 -57.13 -24.60 27.15
CA ILE A 35 -56.79 -26.00 26.90
C ILE A 35 -57.16 -26.40 25.47
N ALA A 36 -58.37 -26.08 25.02
CA ALA A 36 -58.84 -26.35 23.65
C ALA A 36 -57.89 -25.77 22.60
N ARG A 37 -57.46 -24.52 22.80
CA ARG A 37 -56.54 -23.83 21.89
C ARG A 37 -55.16 -24.50 21.87
N THR A 38 -54.58 -24.76 23.04
CA THR A 38 -53.22 -25.32 23.15
C THR A 38 -53.16 -26.79 22.71
N ALA A 39 -54.21 -27.57 22.97
CA ALA A 39 -54.31 -28.97 22.54
C ALA A 39 -54.73 -29.13 21.07
N GLY A 40 -55.17 -28.06 20.39
CA GLY A 40 -55.67 -28.13 19.02
C GLY A 40 -57.01 -28.85 18.87
N VAL A 41 -57.84 -28.85 19.93
CA VAL A 41 -59.15 -29.53 19.97
C VAL A 41 -60.28 -28.48 20.06
N SER A 42 -61.39 -28.69 19.35
CA SER A 42 -62.53 -27.75 19.42
C SER A 42 -63.14 -27.70 20.82
N ARG A 43 -63.56 -26.50 21.26
CA ARG A 43 -64.29 -26.32 22.53
C ARG A 43 -65.58 -27.12 22.57
N SER A 44 -66.25 -27.30 21.43
CA SER A 44 -67.47 -28.11 21.32
C SER A 44 -67.20 -29.58 21.62
N THR A 45 -66.02 -30.10 21.23
CA THR A 45 -65.59 -31.47 21.51
C THR A 45 -65.42 -31.69 23.01
N ILE A 46 -64.70 -30.79 23.70
CA ILE A 46 -64.51 -30.87 25.17
C ILE A 46 -65.83 -30.67 25.93
N ASN A 47 -66.82 -29.97 25.35
CA ASN A 47 -68.15 -29.77 25.94
C ASN A 47 -69.19 -30.82 25.52
N SER A 48 -68.80 -31.83 24.75
CA SER A 48 -69.73 -32.87 24.31
C SER A 48 -70.24 -33.73 25.46
N ASN A 49 -71.36 -34.41 25.25
CA ASN A 49 -72.01 -35.26 26.26
C ASN A 49 -71.29 -36.60 26.50
N HIS A 50 -70.15 -36.85 25.87
CA HIS A 50 -69.38 -38.07 26.08
C HIS A 50 -68.85 -38.14 27.51
N LYS A 51 -68.83 -39.36 28.08
CA LYS A 51 -68.41 -39.62 29.46
C LYS A 51 -66.98 -39.13 29.74
N ASP A 52 -66.04 -39.41 28.83
CA ASP A 52 -64.64 -39.00 28.99
C ASP A 52 -64.48 -37.47 29.00
N TRP A 53 -65.24 -36.75 28.16
CA TRP A 53 -65.19 -35.28 28.14
C TRP A 53 -65.88 -34.67 29.36
N ALA A 54 -66.86 -35.35 29.95
CA ALA A 54 -67.43 -34.96 31.24
C ALA A 54 -66.40 -35.06 32.38
N GLU A 55 -65.59 -36.12 32.40
CA GLU A 55 -64.47 -36.26 33.35
C GLU A 55 -63.42 -35.15 33.14
N VAL A 56 -63.02 -34.89 31.90
CA VAL A 56 -62.09 -33.79 31.57
C VAL A 56 -62.61 -32.45 32.10
N ARG A 57 -63.90 -32.14 31.92
CA ARG A 57 -64.50 -30.91 32.45
C ARG A 57 -64.49 -30.85 33.97
N ASP A 58 -64.69 -31.97 34.65
CA ASP A 58 -64.64 -32.10 36.11
C ASP A 58 -63.21 -31.87 36.63
N VAL A 59 -62.21 -32.45 35.97
CA VAL A 59 -60.78 -32.22 36.22
C VAL A 59 -60.40 -30.74 36.04
N ILE A 60 -60.95 -30.07 35.02
CA ILE A 60 -60.69 -28.65 34.75
C ILE A 60 -61.37 -27.73 35.77
N ARG A 61 -62.67 -27.95 36.05
CA ARG A 61 -63.49 -27.04 36.86
C ARG A 61 -63.31 -27.23 38.36
N ASN A 62 -63.24 -28.47 38.81
CA ASN A 62 -63.23 -28.83 40.23
C ASN A 62 -61.84 -29.26 40.71
N ASN A 63 -60.82 -29.12 39.86
CA ASN A 63 -59.45 -29.55 40.12
C ASN A 63 -59.34 -31.02 40.59
N LYS A 64 -60.27 -31.86 40.11
CA LYS A 64 -60.34 -33.26 40.54
C LYS A 64 -59.02 -33.99 40.23
N PRO A 65 -58.51 -34.83 41.16
CA PRO A 65 -57.39 -35.71 40.89
C PRO A 65 -57.72 -36.66 39.73
N SER A 66 -56.79 -36.81 38.78
CA SER A 66 -56.96 -37.70 37.63
C SER A 66 -55.67 -38.47 37.41
N VAL A 67 -55.80 -39.80 37.24
CA VAL A 67 -54.67 -40.70 36.98
C VAL A 67 -53.95 -40.31 35.69
N ARG A 68 -54.68 -39.92 34.64
CA ARG A 68 -54.11 -39.50 33.35
C ARG A 68 -53.30 -38.20 33.46
N VAL A 69 -53.78 -37.24 34.25
CA VAL A 69 -53.02 -36.00 34.52
C VAL A 69 -51.76 -36.30 35.32
N ASN A 70 -51.83 -37.18 36.32
CA ASN A 70 -50.66 -37.56 37.13
C ASN A 70 -49.61 -38.30 36.29
N LEU A 71 -50.02 -39.25 35.45
CA LEU A 71 -49.12 -39.93 34.52
C LEU A 71 -48.43 -38.93 33.56
N ALA A 72 -49.20 -38.00 32.99
CA ALA A 72 -48.66 -36.95 32.15
C ALA A 72 -47.70 -36.01 32.90
N LEU A 73 -47.99 -35.68 34.16
CA LEU A 73 -47.10 -34.89 35.03
C LEU A 73 -45.77 -35.61 35.30
N ASP A 74 -45.82 -36.91 35.57
CA ASP A 74 -44.64 -37.73 35.82
C ASP A 74 -43.80 -37.90 34.55
N GLU A 75 -44.42 -38.10 33.39
CA GLU A 75 -43.73 -38.09 32.10
C GLU A 75 -43.04 -36.75 31.82
N ILE A 76 -43.71 -35.63 32.09
CA ILE A 76 -43.14 -34.29 31.91
C ILE A 76 -41.95 -34.08 32.87
N ARG A 77 -42.02 -34.59 34.10
CA ARG A 77 -40.92 -34.53 35.09
C ARG A 77 -39.72 -35.36 34.64
N GLU A 78 -39.95 -36.61 34.22
CA GLU A 78 -38.90 -37.48 33.70
C GLU A 78 -38.24 -36.88 32.47
N ARG A 79 -39.01 -36.38 31.49
CA ARG A 79 -38.45 -35.69 30.32
C ARG A 79 -37.58 -34.49 30.71
N THR A 80 -38.02 -33.68 31.68
CA THR A 80 -37.22 -32.54 32.15
C THR A 80 -35.91 -33.01 32.82
N LYS A 81 -35.97 -34.08 33.63
CA LYS A 81 -34.80 -34.68 34.26
C LYS A 81 -33.79 -35.16 33.22
N TRP A 82 -34.24 -35.90 32.21
CA TRP A 82 -33.37 -36.37 31.13
C TRP A 82 -32.82 -35.25 30.25
N GLN A 83 -33.58 -34.17 30.03
CA GLN A 83 -33.07 -32.98 29.33
C GLN A 83 -31.96 -32.27 30.10
N ILE A 84 -32.09 -32.15 31.43
CA ILE A 84 -31.07 -31.58 32.30
C ILE A 84 -29.81 -32.46 32.27
N GLU A 85 -29.99 -33.78 32.36
CA GLU A 85 -28.88 -34.74 32.35
C GLU A 85 -28.15 -34.78 31.00
N ALA A 86 -28.88 -34.75 29.88
CA ALA A 86 -28.28 -34.63 28.55
C ALA A 86 -27.48 -33.33 28.41
N SER A 87 -28.03 -32.21 28.89
CA SER A 87 -27.32 -30.92 28.89
C SER A 87 -26.07 -30.92 29.78
N ARG A 88 -26.06 -31.71 30.88
CA ARG A 88 -24.89 -31.91 31.73
C ARG A 88 -23.81 -32.69 30.99
N LEU A 89 -24.19 -33.81 30.38
CA LEU A 89 -23.27 -34.67 29.61
C LEU A 89 -22.69 -33.95 28.39
N ASP A 90 -23.48 -33.14 27.68
CA ASP A 90 -22.99 -32.33 26.55
C ASP A 90 -21.91 -31.34 26.99
N LYS A 91 -22.08 -30.71 28.16
CA LYS A 91 -21.06 -29.82 28.73
C LYS A 91 -19.79 -30.57 29.13
N GLU A 92 -19.92 -31.75 29.72
CA GLU A 92 -18.77 -32.59 30.08
C GLU A 92 -18.01 -33.06 28.84
N LEU A 93 -18.72 -33.47 27.79
CA LEU A 93 -18.12 -33.84 26.51
C LEU A 93 -17.36 -32.67 25.86
N LEU A 94 -17.94 -31.46 25.89
CA LEU A 94 -17.27 -30.25 25.41
C LEU A 94 -15.97 -29.98 26.19
N SER A 95 -16.02 -30.05 27.53
CA SER A 95 -14.84 -29.88 28.38
C SER A 95 -13.76 -30.92 28.07
N CYS A 96 -14.12 -32.21 27.98
CA CYS A 96 -13.16 -33.25 27.64
C CYS A 96 -12.57 -33.08 26.23
N HIS A 97 -13.34 -32.55 25.28
CA HIS A 97 -12.84 -32.27 23.94
C HIS A 97 -11.83 -31.13 23.94
N GLU A 98 -12.06 -30.08 24.73
CA GLU A 98 -11.11 -28.98 24.92
C GLU A 98 -9.82 -29.48 25.59
N ASP A 99 -9.92 -30.27 26.67
CA ASP A 99 -8.77 -30.86 27.35
C ASP A 99 -7.93 -31.74 26.41
N LEU A 100 -8.58 -32.56 25.56
CA LEU A 100 -7.89 -33.39 24.56
C LEU A 100 -7.15 -32.55 23.51
N LYS A 101 -7.75 -31.44 23.09
CA LYS A 101 -7.13 -30.53 22.13
C LYS A 101 -5.88 -29.88 22.74
N GLU A 102 -5.99 -29.37 23.97
CA GLU A 102 -4.85 -28.79 24.71
C GLU A 102 -3.72 -29.82 24.91
N LEU A 103 -4.08 -31.05 25.29
CA LEU A 103 -3.11 -32.13 25.45
C LEU A 103 -2.41 -32.47 24.13
N THR A 104 -3.15 -32.50 23.02
CA THR A 104 -2.59 -32.78 21.69
C THR A 104 -1.60 -31.69 21.29
N GLU A 105 -1.96 -30.42 21.44
CA GLU A 105 -1.09 -29.28 21.16
C GLU A 105 0.17 -29.30 22.06
N PHE A 106 0.01 -29.64 23.33
CA PHE A 106 1.12 -29.80 24.26
C PHE A 106 2.07 -30.93 23.81
N VAL A 107 1.54 -32.10 23.47
CA VAL A 107 2.33 -33.25 23.00
C VAL A 107 3.08 -32.92 21.72
N GLU A 108 2.43 -32.29 20.74
CA GLU A 108 3.10 -31.87 19.50
C GLU A 108 4.25 -30.89 19.77
N ASN A 109 4.05 -29.93 20.68
CA ASN A 109 5.08 -28.97 21.06
C ASN A 109 6.26 -29.66 21.75
N VAL A 110 5.99 -30.58 22.69
CA VAL A 110 7.02 -31.36 23.37
C VAL A 110 7.78 -32.24 22.37
N TYR A 111 7.10 -32.90 21.45
CA TYR A 111 7.71 -33.72 20.40
C TYR A 111 8.63 -32.88 19.51
N LYS A 112 8.18 -31.71 19.04
CA LYS A 112 9.01 -30.78 18.26
C LYS A 112 10.26 -30.34 19.03
N LYS A 113 10.13 -30.01 20.31
CA LYS A 113 11.27 -29.62 21.17
C LYS A 113 12.27 -30.76 21.32
N LEU A 114 11.79 -31.99 21.56
CA LEU A 114 12.64 -33.18 21.68
C LEU A 114 13.36 -33.48 20.36
N LEU A 115 12.64 -33.42 19.24
CA LEU A 115 13.22 -33.62 17.91
C LEU A 115 14.32 -32.59 17.61
N ASN A 116 14.08 -31.31 17.95
CA ASN A 116 15.08 -30.25 17.79
C ASN A 116 16.31 -30.48 18.67
N GLN A 117 16.14 -30.95 19.91
CA GLN A 117 17.27 -31.30 20.77
C GLN A 117 18.05 -32.50 20.23
N LEU A 118 17.36 -33.54 19.75
CA LEU A 118 18.00 -34.69 19.12
C LEU A 118 18.82 -34.25 17.90
N HIS A 119 18.24 -33.46 17.00
CA HIS A 119 18.95 -32.91 15.86
C HIS A 119 20.16 -32.07 16.27
N LYS A 120 20.04 -31.24 17.31
CA LYS A 120 21.16 -30.48 17.87
C LYS A 120 22.29 -31.40 18.33
N TYR A 121 21.99 -32.44 19.10
CA TYR A 121 23.02 -33.37 19.58
C TYR A 121 23.63 -34.21 18.47
N VAL A 122 22.83 -34.65 17.48
CA VAL A 122 23.33 -35.34 16.29
C VAL A 122 24.25 -34.44 15.48
N TYR A 123 23.89 -33.17 15.33
CA TYR A 123 24.72 -32.17 14.64
C TYR A 123 26.02 -31.89 15.39
N GLN A 124 25.96 -31.74 16.71
CA GLN A 124 27.14 -31.58 17.57
C GLN A 124 28.05 -32.80 17.54
N ALA A 125 27.49 -34.02 17.54
CA ALA A 125 28.24 -35.27 17.44
C ALA A 125 28.88 -35.49 16.07
N LYS A 126 28.35 -34.88 15.01
CA LYS A 126 28.91 -34.92 13.65
C LYS A 126 30.06 -33.95 13.42
N LYS A 127 30.29 -32.97 14.31
CA LYS A 127 31.30 -31.93 14.10
C LYS A 127 32.68 -32.33 14.60
N VAL A 128 33.68 -32.06 13.76
CA VAL A 128 35.10 -32.18 14.11
C VAL A 128 35.54 -30.88 14.83
N PRO A 129 36.42 -30.93 15.85
CA PRO A 129 36.81 -29.75 16.64
C PRO A 129 37.21 -28.50 15.84
N GLY A 130 37.88 -28.68 14.69
CA GLY A 130 38.28 -27.58 13.81
C GLY A 130 37.13 -26.84 13.11
N GLU A 131 35.96 -27.45 12.94
CA GLU A 131 34.77 -26.77 12.39
C GLU A 131 34.06 -25.92 13.45
N MET A 132 34.07 -26.37 14.71
CA MET A 132 33.50 -25.60 15.83
C MET A 132 34.28 -24.31 16.09
N GLU A 133 35.61 -24.34 15.98
CA GLU A 133 36.45 -23.16 16.19
C GLU A 133 36.26 -22.10 15.08
N ARG A 134 36.10 -22.55 13.83
CA ARG A 134 35.78 -21.65 12.71
C ARG A 134 34.43 -20.99 12.87
N GLU A 135 33.40 -21.74 13.24
CA GLU A 135 32.07 -21.17 13.45
C GLU A 135 32.03 -20.23 14.66
N ALA A 136 32.74 -20.53 15.74
CA ALA A 136 32.84 -19.64 16.89
C ALA A 136 33.46 -18.29 16.48
N LYS A 137 34.47 -18.33 15.62
CA LYS A 137 35.08 -17.13 15.04
C LYS A 137 34.09 -16.35 14.15
N VAL A 138 33.34 -17.03 13.29
CA VAL A 138 32.30 -16.40 12.46
C VAL A 138 31.19 -15.79 13.32
N LEU A 139 30.81 -16.44 14.42
CA LEU A 139 29.81 -15.92 15.37
C LEU A 139 30.29 -14.63 16.07
N LEU A 140 31.57 -14.57 16.45
CA LEU A 140 32.17 -13.36 17.01
C LEU A 140 32.17 -12.21 15.99
N GLU A 141 32.60 -12.49 14.75
CA GLU A 141 32.58 -11.51 13.66
C GLU A 141 31.16 -11.00 13.36
N LEU A 142 30.15 -11.88 13.38
CA LEU A 142 28.75 -11.50 13.22
C LEU A 142 28.22 -10.63 14.38
N GLN A 143 28.62 -10.92 15.62
CA GLN A 143 28.25 -10.09 16.77
C GLN A 143 28.86 -8.69 16.70
N GLU A 144 30.11 -8.57 16.27
CA GLU A 144 30.74 -7.27 16.03
C GLU A 144 30.06 -6.50 14.91
N LEU A 145 29.70 -7.19 13.82
CA LEU A 145 28.97 -6.59 12.71
C LEU A 145 27.59 -6.07 13.16
N LYS A 146 26.87 -6.86 13.96
CA LYS A 146 25.57 -6.46 14.52
C LYS A 146 25.68 -5.20 15.37
N LYS A 147 26.67 -5.12 16.27
CA LYS A 147 26.92 -3.92 17.08
C LYS A 147 27.22 -2.68 16.21
N ARG A 148 27.98 -2.85 15.12
CA ARG A 148 28.26 -1.76 14.16
C ARG A 148 26.99 -1.29 13.45
N VAL A 149 26.13 -2.20 13.04
CA VAL A 149 24.84 -1.86 12.41
C VAL A 149 23.97 -1.07 13.39
N GLU A 150 23.81 -1.56 14.62
CA GLU A 150 23.05 -0.86 15.67
C GLU A 150 23.59 0.55 15.94
N TYR A 151 24.92 0.72 15.92
CA TYR A 151 25.57 2.03 16.03
C TYR A 151 25.22 2.96 14.85
N TYR A 152 25.37 2.49 13.61
CA TYR A 152 25.05 3.31 12.43
C TYR A 152 23.55 3.65 12.34
N GLU A 153 22.66 2.75 12.73
CA GLU A 153 21.22 3.02 12.81
C GLU A 153 20.89 4.08 13.87
N ALA A 154 21.60 4.10 14.99
CA ALA A 154 21.48 5.16 15.98
C ALA A 154 21.99 6.51 15.43
N GLU A 155 23.13 6.51 14.74
CA GLU A 155 23.70 7.71 14.14
C GLU A 155 22.78 8.30 13.05
N ILE A 156 22.21 7.45 12.19
CA ILE A 156 21.22 7.88 11.19
C ILE A 156 19.99 8.49 11.86
N ARG A 157 19.52 7.93 12.98
CA ARG A 157 18.39 8.50 13.73
C ARG A 157 18.73 9.88 14.29
N ASN A 158 19.93 10.05 14.85
CA ASN A 158 20.40 11.34 15.36
C ASN A 158 20.52 12.36 14.22
N LEU A 159 21.17 12.02 13.11
CA LEU A 159 21.29 12.89 11.94
C LEU A 159 19.92 13.28 11.35
N LYS A 160 18.94 12.36 11.35
CA LYS A 160 17.57 12.67 10.94
C LYS A 160 16.90 13.65 11.91
N ALA A 161 17.05 13.45 13.22
CA ALA A 161 16.52 14.38 14.22
C ALA A 161 17.16 15.77 14.10
N ASP A 162 18.47 15.83 13.87
CA ASP A 162 19.20 17.08 13.63
C ASP A 162 18.79 17.76 12.31
N SER A 163 18.43 16.97 11.29
CA SER A 163 17.89 17.51 10.02
C SER A 163 16.49 18.11 10.19
N VAL A 164 15.68 17.60 11.12
CA VAL A 164 14.32 18.10 11.40
C VAL A 164 14.39 19.37 12.26
N ASN A 165 15.37 19.45 13.18
CA ASN A 165 15.54 20.62 14.04
C ASN A 165 16.25 21.80 13.35
N ASN A 166 17.01 21.54 12.27
CA ASN A 166 17.59 22.59 11.43
C ASN A 166 16.62 22.99 10.31
N ALA A 167 15.68 23.88 10.61
CA ALA A 167 14.76 24.51 9.65
C ALA A 167 15.45 25.40 8.56
N ALA A 168 16.77 25.32 8.42
CA ALA A 168 17.58 26.02 7.43
C ALA A 168 18.45 25.07 6.60
N VAL A 169 18.07 23.80 6.46
CA VAL A 169 18.64 22.98 5.39
C VAL A 169 18.12 23.56 4.07
N LEU A 170 18.94 24.41 3.45
CA LEU A 170 18.68 24.89 2.09
C LEU A 170 18.44 23.65 1.22
N PRO A 171 17.38 23.64 0.40
CA PRO A 171 17.13 22.54 -0.50
C PRO A 171 18.39 22.28 -1.33
N PHE A 172 18.81 21.01 -1.43
CA PHE A 172 19.95 20.63 -2.25
C PHE A 172 19.60 20.94 -3.71
N ILE A 173 20.14 22.04 -4.24
CA ILE A 173 19.98 22.43 -5.63
C ILE A 173 21.34 22.24 -6.32
N LYS A 174 21.39 21.29 -7.25
CA LYS A 174 22.57 21.04 -8.07
C LYS A 174 22.33 21.52 -9.49
N LYS A 175 23.17 22.41 -10.00
CA LYS A 175 23.18 22.78 -11.41
C LYS A 175 24.12 21.87 -12.18
N GLU A 176 23.65 21.32 -13.29
CA GLU A 176 24.44 20.52 -14.22
C GLU A 176 24.36 21.16 -15.59
N ILE A 177 25.50 21.42 -16.23
CA ILE A 177 25.56 22.05 -17.55
C ILE A 177 26.02 20.99 -18.54
N VAL A 178 25.20 20.75 -19.56
CA VAL A 178 25.51 19.89 -20.68
C VAL A 178 25.82 20.81 -21.87
N GLU A 179 27.10 21.10 -22.06
CA GLU A 179 27.58 21.84 -23.22
C GLU A 179 27.60 20.94 -24.47
N VAL A 180 27.04 21.44 -25.58
CA VAL A 180 27.03 20.70 -26.86
C VAL A 180 28.40 20.63 -27.51
N PHE A 181 29.24 21.64 -27.31
CA PHE A 181 30.58 21.70 -27.86
C PHE A 181 31.58 22.15 -26.79
N THR A 182 32.73 21.49 -26.74
CA THR A 182 33.79 21.82 -25.78
C THR A 182 34.54 23.08 -26.18
N GLN A 183 35.31 23.66 -25.27
CA GLN A 183 36.16 24.83 -25.55
C GLN A 183 37.10 24.57 -26.75
N ASP A 184 37.71 23.38 -26.83
CA ASP A 184 38.63 23.02 -27.92
C ASP A 184 37.94 22.93 -29.29
N GLN A 185 36.63 22.62 -29.31
CA GLN A 185 35.87 22.50 -30.56
C GLN A 185 35.42 23.85 -31.11
N ARG A 186 35.39 24.91 -30.27
CA ARG A 186 34.82 26.23 -30.61
C ARG A 186 35.48 26.90 -31.81
N ALA A 187 36.78 26.70 -32.01
CA ALA A 187 37.53 27.31 -33.10
C ALA A 187 37.18 26.73 -34.49
N ASP A 188 36.68 25.50 -34.56
CA ASP A 188 36.41 24.77 -35.82
C ASP A 188 34.91 24.44 -36.01
N LEU A 189 34.03 25.06 -35.22
CA LEU A 189 32.58 24.76 -35.27
C LEU A 189 31.95 25.02 -36.64
N LEU A 190 32.50 25.93 -37.45
CA LEU A 190 31.99 26.22 -38.79
C LEU A 190 32.00 24.97 -39.69
N ASN A 191 32.95 24.05 -39.47
CA ASN A 191 33.11 22.82 -40.26
C ASN A 191 32.47 21.59 -39.59
N LYS A 192 31.82 21.76 -38.43
CA LYS A 192 31.23 20.64 -37.68
C LYS A 192 29.73 20.56 -37.87
N ASP A 193 29.24 19.32 -37.87
CA ASP A 193 27.81 19.06 -37.82
C ASP A 193 27.25 19.35 -36.41
N LEU A 194 26.59 20.51 -36.27
CA LEU A 194 25.94 20.91 -35.01
C LEU A 194 24.83 19.95 -34.59
N LEU A 195 24.19 19.25 -35.54
CA LEU A 195 23.16 18.26 -35.24
C LEU A 195 23.77 17.04 -34.57
N GLY A 196 24.84 16.48 -35.16
CA GLY A 196 25.61 15.38 -34.59
C GLY A 196 26.15 15.72 -33.20
N LEU A 197 26.76 16.90 -33.03
CA LEU A 197 27.24 17.35 -31.70
C LEU A 197 26.12 17.46 -30.67
N SER A 198 24.94 17.94 -31.08
CA SER A 198 23.79 18.03 -30.18
C SER A 198 23.32 16.64 -29.77
N PHE A 199 23.30 15.67 -30.70
CA PHE A 199 22.96 14.29 -30.39
C PHE A 199 23.96 13.63 -29.42
N ASP A 200 25.27 13.83 -29.64
CA ASP A 200 26.31 13.33 -28.73
C ASP A 200 26.15 13.93 -27.33
N ALA A 201 25.79 15.20 -27.22
CA ALA A 201 25.55 15.85 -25.95
C ALA A 201 24.28 15.34 -25.25
N LEU A 202 23.21 15.05 -26.01
CA LEU A 202 21.99 14.45 -25.48
C LEU A 202 22.24 13.08 -24.87
N SER A 203 23.15 12.27 -25.42
CA SER A 203 23.51 10.97 -24.84
C SER A 203 24.07 11.07 -23.41
N LYS A 204 24.70 12.20 -23.06
CA LYS A 204 25.18 12.47 -21.69
C LYS A 204 24.02 12.62 -20.70
N LEU A 205 22.80 12.92 -21.17
CA LEU A 205 21.61 13.01 -20.32
C LEU A 205 21.27 11.65 -19.69
N ASP A 206 21.55 10.53 -20.36
CA ASP A 206 21.25 9.18 -19.86
C ASP A 206 21.85 8.95 -18.46
N TYR A 207 23.06 9.47 -18.22
CA TYR A 207 23.72 9.39 -16.91
C TYR A 207 22.93 10.09 -15.79
N TYR A 208 22.26 11.20 -16.09
CA TYR A 208 21.52 11.96 -15.10
C TYR A 208 20.13 11.37 -14.83
N PHE A 209 19.50 10.75 -15.83
CA PHE A 209 18.18 10.14 -15.71
C PHE A 209 18.20 8.70 -15.15
N THR A 210 19.38 8.09 -14.97
CA THR A 210 19.53 6.73 -14.39
C THR A 210 19.72 6.70 -12.87
N LYS A 211 19.96 7.85 -12.21
CA LYS A 211 20.15 7.92 -10.76
C LYS A 211 18.84 8.19 -10.01
N HIS A 212 18.77 7.81 -8.73
CA HIS A 212 17.60 8.00 -7.85
C HIS A 212 17.12 9.46 -7.67
N ASN A 213 17.84 10.45 -8.22
CA ASN A 213 17.45 11.87 -8.26
C ASN A 213 17.35 12.34 -9.71
N TYR A 214 16.30 11.91 -10.41
CA TYR A 214 16.01 12.33 -11.78
C TYR A 214 15.78 13.85 -11.84
N PRO A 215 16.30 14.54 -12.88
CA PRO A 215 16.04 15.96 -13.07
C PRO A 215 14.54 16.21 -13.25
N LYS A 216 13.98 17.13 -12.45
CA LYS A 216 12.58 17.56 -12.60
C LYS A 216 12.41 18.58 -13.72
N VAL A 217 13.48 19.31 -14.04
CA VAL A 217 13.48 20.36 -15.06
C VAL A 217 14.78 20.32 -15.87
N VAL A 218 14.64 20.43 -17.18
CA VAL A 218 15.73 20.71 -18.13
C VAL A 218 15.48 22.06 -18.78
N TYR A 219 16.45 22.97 -18.68
CA TYR A 219 16.45 24.24 -19.40
C TYR A 219 17.21 24.08 -20.71
N VAL A 220 16.54 24.32 -21.84
CA VAL A 220 17.12 24.30 -23.18
C VAL A 220 17.40 25.74 -23.60
N LEU A 221 18.68 26.11 -23.64
CA LEU A 221 19.06 27.48 -23.93
C LEU A 221 19.04 27.71 -25.45
N CYS A 222 18.34 28.76 -25.89
CA CYS A 222 18.19 29.13 -27.29
C CYS A 222 18.70 30.56 -27.50
N GLY A 223 19.67 30.71 -28.40
CA GLY A 223 20.21 32.02 -28.76
C GLY A 223 21.62 31.92 -29.31
N ASN A 224 22.08 32.99 -29.95
CA ASN A 224 23.35 33.02 -30.66
C ASN A 224 24.56 32.91 -29.72
N PHE A 225 25.75 32.62 -30.24
CA PHE A 225 26.98 32.69 -29.45
C PHE A 225 27.14 34.08 -28.82
N ALA A 226 27.70 34.15 -27.61
CA ALA A 226 27.88 35.39 -26.85
C ALA A 226 26.58 36.17 -26.52
N SER A 227 25.39 35.57 -26.69
CA SER A 227 24.09 36.18 -26.34
C SER A 227 23.79 36.28 -24.84
N GLY A 228 24.71 35.87 -23.97
CA GLY A 228 24.52 35.88 -22.51
C GLY A 228 23.97 34.58 -21.90
N LYS A 229 23.78 33.49 -22.66
CA LYS A 229 23.32 32.19 -22.14
C LYS A 229 24.08 31.71 -20.92
N SER A 230 25.42 31.63 -21.00
CA SER A 230 26.24 31.13 -19.90
C SER A 230 26.15 32.03 -18.66
N THR A 231 26.04 33.34 -18.85
CA THR A 231 25.81 34.31 -17.77
C THR A 231 24.47 34.05 -17.10
N TRP A 232 23.40 33.90 -17.88
CA TRP A 232 22.08 33.57 -17.36
C TRP A 232 22.06 32.25 -16.58
N ILE A 233 22.74 31.20 -17.06
CA ILE A 233 22.87 29.93 -16.32
C ILE A 233 23.52 30.15 -14.96
N SER A 234 24.59 30.96 -14.90
CA SER A 234 25.31 31.29 -13.67
C SER A 234 24.39 31.98 -12.66
N GLU A 235 23.62 32.96 -13.11
CA GLU A 235 22.76 33.81 -12.27
C GLU A 235 21.42 33.15 -11.89
N HIS A 236 20.85 32.32 -12.77
CA HIS A 236 19.54 31.70 -12.55
C HIS A 236 19.51 30.87 -11.28
N ARG A 237 18.50 31.02 -10.42
CA ARG A 237 18.34 30.19 -9.23
C ARG A 237 17.16 29.23 -9.45
N PRO A 238 17.40 27.93 -9.68
CA PRO A 238 16.33 26.96 -9.82
C PRO A 238 15.41 26.97 -8.61
N SER A 239 14.11 26.96 -8.85
CA SER A 239 13.08 26.89 -7.81
C SER A 239 12.83 25.45 -7.32
N HIS A 240 13.34 24.44 -8.03
CA HIS A 240 13.11 23.04 -7.72
C HIS A 240 14.31 22.41 -7.01
N GLU A 241 14.04 21.68 -5.93
CA GLU A 241 15.01 20.85 -5.24
C GLU A 241 15.51 19.71 -6.14
N GLY A 242 16.78 19.35 -5.99
CA GLY A 242 17.45 18.28 -6.74
C GLY A 242 18.36 18.79 -7.85
N THR A 243 18.56 17.97 -8.87
CA THR A 243 19.41 18.28 -10.03
C THR A 243 18.59 19.03 -11.09
N THR A 244 19.06 20.20 -11.49
CA THR A 244 18.56 20.97 -12.63
C THR A 244 19.59 20.92 -13.76
N ILE A 245 19.15 20.53 -14.95
CA ILE A 245 20.03 20.45 -16.12
C ILE A 245 19.86 21.69 -17.00
N TYR A 246 20.97 22.22 -17.50
CA TYR A 246 21.05 23.27 -18.49
C TYR A 246 21.70 22.71 -19.75
N PHE A 247 20.92 22.55 -20.81
CA PHE A 247 21.39 22.09 -22.10
C PHE A 247 21.83 23.30 -22.93
N GLU A 248 23.15 23.56 -22.94
CA GLU A 248 23.73 24.77 -23.49
C GLU A 248 24.19 24.56 -24.95
N SER A 249 23.47 25.19 -25.86
CA SER A 249 23.78 25.24 -27.29
C SER A 249 23.21 26.52 -27.91
N THR A 250 23.31 26.67 -29.23
CA THR A 250 22.58 27.72 -29.95
C THR A 250 21.10 27.40 -30.09
N ASN A 251 20.76 26.11 -30.28
CA ASN A 251 19.39 25.60 -30.50
C ASN A 251 18.56 26.49 -31.44
N HIS A 252 19.23 26.98 -32.49
CA HIS A 252 18.73 28.04 -33.36
C HIS A 252 17.68 27.55 -34.34
N SER A 253 17.76 26.30 -34.81
CA SER A 253 16.75 25.70 -35.68
C SER A 253 15.72 24.89 -34.91
N LYS A 254 14.53 24.75 -35.49
CA LYS A 254 13.45 23.95 -34.92
C LYS A 254 13.78 22.46 -34.88
N ASP A 255 14.58 21.97 -35.82
CA ASP A 255 14.97 20.56 -35.86
C ASP A 255 15.82 20.17 -34.65
N LEU A 256 16.79 21.01 -34.27
CA LEU A 256 17.61 20.81 -33.07
C LEU A 256 16.77 20.75 -31.80
N ARG A 257 15.81 21.68 -31.68
CA ARG A 257 14.89 21.75 -30.54
C ARG A 257 13.95 20.55 -30.51
N THR A 258 13.44 20.13 -31.67
CA THR A 258 12.54 18.97 -31.80
C THR A 258 13.23 17.68 -31.38
N ILE A 259 14.48 17.46 -31.79
CA ILE A 259 15.24 16.27 -31.39
C ILE A 259 15.53 16.30 -29.88
N THR A 260 15.94 17.45 -29.35
CA THR A 260 16.18 17.66 -27.92
C THR A 260 14.93 17.33 -27.09
N LEU A 261 13.78 17.88 -27.46
CA LEU A 261 12.49 17.64 -26.80
C LEU A 261 12.09 16.16 -26.85
N LYS A 262 12.18 15.53 -28.02
CA LYS A 262 11.87 14.10 -28.19
C LYS A 262 12.80 13.21 -27.37
N TYR A 263 14.07 13.58 -27.25
CA TYR A 263 15.03 12.81 -26.47
C TYR A 263 14.74 12.90 -24.97
N ILE A 264 14.55 14.12 -24.44
CA ILE A 264 14.27 14.32 -23.02
C ILE A 264 12.93 13.69 -22.61
N SER A 265 11.88 13.85 -23.41
CA SER A 265 10.56 13.23 -23.14
C SER A 265 10.61 11.70 -23.15
N LYS A 266 11.53 11.09 -23.94
CA LYS A 266 11.77 9.65 -23.90
C LYS A 266 12.47 9.20 -22.60
N LEU A 267 13.32 10.04 -22.02
CA LEU A 267 14.02 9.73 -20.77
C LEU A 267 13.10 9.83 -19.55
N SER A 268 12.15 10.78 -19.55
CA SER A 268 11.15 10.91 -18.47
C SER A 268 9.94 11.71 -18.95
N SER A 269 8.75 11.14 -18.73
CA SER A 269 7.47 11.83 -18.99
C SER A 269 7.19 12.96 -18.01
N ASP A 270 7.79 12.92 -16.83
CA ASP A 270 7.47 13.82 -15.72
C ASP A 270 8.47 14.99 -15.62
N CYS A 271 9.45 15.04 -16.53
CA CYS A 271 10.45 16.09 -16.59
C CYS A 271 9.94 17.27 -17.41
N LYS A 272 9.95 18.47 -16.81
CA LYS A 272 9.60 19.69 -17.54
C LYS A 272 10.76 20.14 -18.43
N VAL A 273 10.46 20.51 -19.67
CA VAL A 273 11.42 21.07 -20.61
C VAL A 273 11.08 22.53 -20.86
N ILE A 274 11.94 23.42 -20.36
CA ILE A 274 11.77 24.87 -20.42
C ILE A 274 12.74 25.45 -21.45
N CYS A 275 12.22 26.17 -22.44
CA CYS A 275 13.06 26.92 -23.38
C CYS A 275 13.46 28.26 -22.76
N VAL A 276 14.74 28.62 -22.87
CA VAL A 276 15.24 29.95 -22.47
C VAL A 276 15.74 30.67 -23.71
N ARG A 277 14.94 31.59 -24.24
CA ARG A 277 15.27 32.39 -25.41
C ARG A 277 15.99 33.66 -24.98
N THR A 278 17.28 33.74 -25.30
CA THR A 278 18.09 34.95 -25.08
C THR A 278 17.97 35.88 -26.28
N MET A 279 17.39 37.06 -26.10
CA MET A 279 17.20 38.08 -27.14
C MET A 279 18.39 39.04 -27.13
N CYS A 280 19.36 38.82 -28.01
CA CYS A 280 20.53 39.66 -28.15
C CYS A 280 20.84 39.84 -29.63
N ASP A 281 21.02 41.09 -30.05
CA ASP A 281 21.28 41.41 -31.45
C ASP A 281 22.62 40.84 -31.90
N VAL A 282 22.71 40.46 -33.18
CA VAL A 282 23.95 39.91 -33.76
C VAL A 282 25.15 40.83 -33.58
N GLU A 283 24.95 42.15 -33.71
CA GLU A 283 26.00 43.15 -33.51
C GLU A 283 26.52 43.15 -32.07
N GLN A 284 25.62 43.03 -31.09
CA GLN A 284 26.01 42.90 -29.68
C GLN A 284 26.75 41.58 -29.44
N CYS A 285 26.32 40.48 -30.06
CA CYS A 285 26.99 39.19 -29.99
C CYS A 285 28.42 39.28 -30.54
N LEU A 286 28.63 39.95 -31.68
CA LEU A 286 29.95 40.16 -32.28
C LEU A 286 30.85 41.00 -31.37
N VAL A 287 30.36 42.13 -30.85
CA VAL A 287 31.12 42.97 -29.91
C VAL A 287 31.51 42.18 -28.65
N ARG A 288 30.59 41.39 -28.08
CA ARG A 288 30.86 40.56 -26.90
C ARG A 288 31.82 39.41 -27.21
N ASN A 289 31.78 38.85 -28.42
CA ASN A 289 32.68 37.80 -28.86
C ASN A 289 34.13 38.28 -28.96
N SER A 290 34.32 39.56 -29.31
CA SER A 290 35.63 40.23 -29.41
C SER A 290 36.12 40.86 -28.10
N ASN A 291 35.48 40.57 -26.96
CA ASN A 291 35.93 41.07 -25.66
C ASN A 291 37.28 40.45 -25.25
N ASP A 292 38.14 41.25 -24.61
CA ASP A 292 39.46 40.92 -24.06
C ASP A 292 39.50 39.57 -23.34
N THR A 293 38.47 39.24 -22.55
CA THR A 293 38.41 37.97 -21.82
C THR A 293 38.37 36.77 -22.77
N ARG A 294 37.55 36.81 -23.82
CA ARG A 294 37.44 35.71 -24.80
C ARG A 294 38.69 35.58 -25.65
N LEU A 295 39.30 36.72 -26.01
CA LEU A 295 40.58 36.76 -26.72
C LEU A 295 41.69 36.10 -25.90
N ARG A 296 41.81 36.45 -24.61
CA ARG A 296 42.82 35.88 -23.70
C ARG A 296 42.66 34.38 -23.51
N PHE A 297 41.42 33.88 -23.42
CA PHE A 297 41.14 32.45 -23.23
C PHE A 297 40.95 31.67 -24.55
N LYS A 298 41.28 32.26 -25.71
CA LYS A 298 41.12 31.63 -27.04
C LYS A 298 39.71 31.04 -27.26
N ASN A 299 38.70 31.68 -26.70
CA ASN A 299 37.29 31.25 -26.70
C ASN A 299 36.44 32.05 -27.72
N VAL A 300 37.10 32.63 -28.72
CA VAL A 300 36.47 33.43 -29.78
C VAL A 300 35.81 32.49 -30.79
N ILE A 301 34.57 32.80 -31.15
CA ILE A 301 33.81 32.09 -32.19
C ILE A 301 34.01 32.82 -33.52
N SER A 302 34.03 32.09 -34.65
CA SER A 302 34.03 32.72 -35.97
C SER A 302 32.85 33.70 -36.12
N GLU A 303 33.13 34.94 -36.53
CA GLU A 303 32.09 35.93 -36.81
C GLU A 303 31.11 35.46 -37.89
N GLU A 304 31.62 34.73 -38.89
CA GLU A 304 30.80 34.14 -39.94
C GLU A 304 29.78 33.16 -39.34
N LEU A 305 30.21 32.31 -38.40
CA LEU A 305 29.31 31.37 -37.74
C LEU A 305 28.22 32.11 -36.94
N ILE A 306 28.58 33.18 -36.23
CA ILE A 306 27.61 34.01 -35.49
C ILE A 306 26.54 34.55 -36.45
N LYS A 307 26.94 35.08 -37.61
CA LYS A 307 26.02 35.61 -38.63
C LYS A 307 25.16 34.52 -39.28
N VAL A 308 25.73 33.34 -39.54
CA VAL A 308 25.00 32.19 -40.10
C VAL A 308 23.93 31.69 -39.13
N ILE A 309 24.28 31.55 -37.85
CA ILE A 309 23.33 31.14 -36.80
C ILE A 309 22.19 32.14 -36.68
N GLU A 310 22.49 33.44 -36.72
CA GLU A 310 21.45 34.48 -36.67
C GLU A 310 20.48 34.35 -37.84
N LYS A 311 21.03 34.25 -39.05
CA LYS A 311 20.23 34.13 -40.28
C LYS A 311 19.32 32.90 -40.28
N ASN A 312 19.79 31.81 -39.68
CA ASN A 312 19.09 30.54 -39.62
C ASN A 312 18.27 30.36 -38.33
N PHE A 313 18.19 31.39 -37.49
CA PHE A 313 17.45 31.29 -36.24
C PHE A 313 15.95 31.26 -36.51
N GLU A 314 15.32 30.13 -36.18
CA GLU A 314 13.87 29.97 -36.18
C GLU A 314 13.33 30.31 -34.80
N GLU A 315 12.42 31.28 -34.73
CA GLU A 315 11.86 31.70 -33.45
C GLU A 315 11.15 30.57 -32.70
N VAL A 316 11.31 30.59 -31.37
CA VAL A 316 10.82 29.54 -30.48
C VAL A 316 9.30 29.64 -30.33
N SER A 317 8.63 28.50 -30.32
CA SER A 317 7.18 28.44 -30.14
C SER A 317 6.77 27.40 -29.13
N VAL A 318 5.75 27.71 -28.30
CA VAL A 318 5.12 26.74 -27.40
C VAL A 318 4.55 25.54 -28.16
N LYS A 319 4.22 25.70 -29.45
CA LYS A 319 3.75 24.62 -30.33
C LYS A 319 4.79 23.54 -30.59
N GLU A 320 6.06 23.80 -30.30
CA GLU A 320 7.13 22.81 -30.42
C GLU A 320 7.07 21.73 -29.34
N GLY A 321 6.37 21.99 -28.22
CA GLY A 321 6.22 21.06 -27.10
C GLY A 321 7.03 21.42 -25.85
N PHE A 322 7.51 22.66 -25.73
CA PHE A 322 8.06 23.18 -24.48
C PHE A 322 6.95 23.42 -23.45
N ASP A 323 7.21 23.11 -22.18
CA ASP A 323 6.28 23.39 -21.08
C ASP A 323 6.18 24.90 -20.79
N GLU A 324 7.30 25.61 -20.97
CA GLU A 324 7.42 27.05 -20.74
C GLU A 324 8.50 27.65 -21.64
N ILE A 325 8.32 28.92 -22.01
CA ILE A 325 9.33 29.72 -22.72
C ILE A 325 9.65 30.96 -21.88
N ILE A 326 10.89 31.06 -21.43
CA ILE A 326 11.43 32.23 -20.74
C ILE A 326 12.15 33.10 -21.76
N ILE A 327 11.73 34.35 -21.91
CA ILE A 327 12.39 35.34 -22.76
C ILE A 327 13.31 36.20 -21.89
N VAL A 328 14.59 36.24 -22.23
CA VAL A 328 15.64 36.96 -21.51
C VAL A 328 16.19 38.05 -22.41
N GLY A 329 16.13 39.31 -21.96
CA GLY A 329 16.77 40.42 -22.67
C GLY A 329 18.29 40.32 -22.61
N GLY A 330 18.98 40.72 -23.68
CA GLY A 330 20.44 40.69 -23.77
C GLY A 330 21.10 41.64 -22.76
N THR A 331 21.40 41.14 -21.56
CA THR A 331 22.24 41.82 -20.54
C THR A 331 23.67 41.91 -20.99
#